data_AF-A0A2V8T1V9-F1
#
_entry.id   AF-A0A2V8T1V9-F1
#
_cell.length_a   1.000
_cell.length_b   1.000
_cell.length_c   1.000
_cell.angle_alpha   90.00
_cell.angle_beta   90.00
_cell.angle_gamma   90.00
#
_symmetry.space_group_name_H-M   'P 1'
#
loop_
_entity.id
_entity.type
_entity.pdbx_description
1 polymer ?
#
loop_
_entity_poly.entity_id
_entity_poly.type
_entity_poly.pdbx_seq_one_letter_code
_entity_poly.pdbx_strand_id
1 'polypeptide(L)'
;MRKAQVVYVVVFVLVFVGASASAQRSAKSRSGILCPDPTVACRTSVEFQPYQLPFRVPSTTVIYETEPFYAVILKSMRDASEGADCNVFVPETDRLAAQSLFPHNKVFASRCFESGDLYYTNVAHDRQFMAVYAGHTLAEAKAMLAKVRATGKYPGANLRRMRAGLNGT
;
A
#
# COMPACT_ATOMS: atom_id res chain seq x y z
N MET A 1 66.02 29.38 36.38
CA MET A 1 67.31 28.79 35.95
C MET A 1 67.13 27.30 35.72
N ARG A 2 67.59 26.79 34.56
CA ARG A 2 67.92 25.38 34.19
C ARG A 2 66.75 24.35 34.21
N LYS A 3 66.11 24.00 33.08
CA LYS A 3 66.52 23.06 32.00
C LYS A 3 66.96 21.67 32.48
N ALA A 4 66.15 20.65 32.21
CA ALA A 4 66.62 19.33 31.77
C ALA A 4 65.51 18.64 30.95
N GLN A 5 65.84 18.36 29.68
CA GLN A 5 65.06 17.58 28.74
C GLN A 5 65.19 16.09 29.09
N VAL A 6 64.10 15.34 29.01
CA VAL A 6 64.17 13.89 28.79
C VAL A 6 63.22 13.57 27.65
N VAL A 7 63.83 13.21 26.52
CA VAL A 7 63.19 12.74 25.29
C VAL A 7 62.88 11.26 25.50
N TYR A 8 61.61 10.88 25.50
CA TYR A 8 61.18 9.50 25.31
C TYR A 8 60.46 9.39 23.98
N VAL A 9 61.17 8.85 22.99
CA VAL A 9 60.60 8.37 21.72
C VAL A 9 59.85 7.08 22.04
N VAL A 10 58.51 7.13 22.10
CA VAL A 10 57.68 5.93 22.11
C VAL A 10 56.92 5.89 20.80
N VAL A 11 57.39 5.00 19.93
CA VAL A 11 56.76 4.58 18.69
C VAL A 11 55.43 3.89 19.05
N PHE A 12 54.32 4.61 18.96
CA PHE A 12 52.99 4.01 19.05
C PHE A 12 52.47 3.67 17.66
N VAL A 13 52.50 2.36 17.43
CA VAL A 13 51.92 1.58 16.33
C VAL A 13 50.59 2.17 15.84
N LEU A 14 50.56 2.54 14.56
CA LEU A 14 49.36 2.84 13.78
C LEU A 14 48.48 1.58 13.69
N VAL A 15 47.55 1.44 14.63
CA VAL A 15 46.45 0.48 14.51
C VAL A 15 45.41 1.09 13.57
N PHE A 16 45.45 0.67 12.31
CA PHE A 16 44.37 0.88 11.35
C PHE A 16 43.12 0.18 11.87
N VAL A 17 42.26 0.93 12.56
CA VAL A 17 40.87 0.52 12.79
C VAL A 17 40.14 0.70 11.45
N GLY A 18 40.29 -0.29 10.58
CA GLY A 18 39.47 -0.44 9.39
C GLY A 18 38.04 -0.68 9.83
N ALA A 19 37.26 0.39 9.98
CA ALA A 19 35.82 0.30 10.11
C ALA A 19 35.29 -0.38 8.85
N SER A 20 35.01 -1.68 8.95
CA SER A 20 34.27 -2.41 7.95
C SER A 20 32.88 -1.76 7.88
N ALA A 21 32.72 -0.82 6.94
CA ALA A 21 31.43 -0.34 6.50
C ALA A 21 30.73 -1.51 5.82
N SER A 22 30.20 -2.43 6.63
CA SER A 22 29.24 -3.44 6.23
C SER A 22 28.00 -2.68 5.81
N ALA A 23 27.99 -2.22 4.56
CA ALA A 23 26.81 -1.73 3.88
C ALA A 23 25.80 -2.88 3.90
N GLN A 24 24.93 -2.87 4.91
CA GLN A 24 23.74 -3.71 4.93
C GLN A 24 22.92 -3.31 3.72
N ARG A 25 23.15 -4.00 2.60
CA ARG A 25 22.24 -4.03 1.45
C ARG A 25 20.96 -4.66 1.98
N SER A 26 20.10 -3.84 2.58
CA SER A 26 18.71 -4.18 2.85
C SER A 26 18.16 -4.70 1.53
N ALA A 27 18.00 -6.02 1.43
CA ALA A 27 17.31 -6.62 0.30
C ALA A 27 15.95 -5.93 0.26
N LYS A 28 15.71 -5.10 -0.78
CA LYS A 28 14.41 -4.50 -1.00
C LYS A 28 13.42 -5.66 -1.07
N SER A 29 12.57 -5.77 -0.04
CA SER A 29 11.41 -6.66 -0.09
C SER A 29 10.72 -6.40 -1.42
N ARG A 30 10.57 -7.46 -2.23
CA ARG A 30 9.88 -7.35 -3.51
C ARG A 30 8.43 -7.09 -3.15
N SER A 31 7.99 -5.85 -3.29
CA SER A 31 6.60 -5.50 -3.09
C SER A 31 5.77 -5.86 -4.31
N GLY A 32 4.49 -6.16 -4.09
CA GLY A 32 3.52 -6.41 -5.15
C GLY A 32 3.33 -5.19 -6.05
N ILE A 33 3.40 -5.43 -7.36
CA ILE A 33 3.15 -4.43 -8.39
C ILE A 33 1.64 -4.40 -8.63
N LEU A 34 1.00 -3.26 -8.33
CA LEU A 34 -0.43 -3.05 -8.57
C LEU A 34 -0.77 -3.12 -10.06
N CYS A 35 -1.99 -3.59 -10.35
CA CYS A 35 -2.60 -3.57 -11.67
C CYS A 35 -3.84 -2.65 -11.63
N PRO A 36 -3.64 -1.31 -11.68
CA PRO A 36 -4.70 -0.36 -11.39
C PRO A 36 -5.66 -0.10 -12.55
N ASP A 37 -5.32 -0.47 -13.78
CA ASP A 37 -6.22 -0.30 -14.93
C ASP A 37 -6.99 -1.61 -15.18
N PRO A 38 -8.32 -1.62 -15.02
CA PRO A 38 -9.13 -2.82 -15.22
C PRO A 38 -9.22 -3.25 -16.70
N THR A 39 -8.82 -2.42 -17.64
CA THR A 39 -8.80 -2.73 -19.09
C THR A 39 -7.56 -3.53 -19.50
N VAL A 40 -6.58 -3.66 -18.59
CA VAL A 40 -5.33 -4.38 -18.83
C VAL A 40 -5.27 -5.63 -17.94
N ALA A 41 -5.04 -6.79 -18.54
CA ALA A 41 -4.92 -8.04 -17.80
C ALA A 41 -3.77 -8.01 -16.78
N CYS A 42 -4.08 -8.35 -15.52
CA CYS A 42 -3.08 -8.46 -14.47
C CYS A 42 -2.46 -9.86 -14.45
N ARG A 43 -1.16 -9.97 -14.76
CA ARG A 43 -0.43 -11.24 -14.68
C ARG A 43 -0.07 -11.54 -13.22
N THR A 44 -0.83 -12.45 -12.60
CA THR A 44 -0.68 -12.84 -11.20
C THR A 44 -0.93 -14.35 -11.04
N SER A 45 -0.43 -14.97 -9.98
CA SER A 45 -0.69 -16.39 -9.69
C SER A 45 -1.99 -16.65 -8.92
N VAL A 46 -2.68 -15.60 -8.48
CA VAL A 46 -3.92 -15.68 -7.69
C VAL A 46 -5.09 -15.07 -8.45
N GLU A 47 -6.28 -15.62 -8.27
CA GLU A 47 -7.50 -15.04 -8.82
C GLU A 47 -8.03 -13.96 -7.87
N PHE A 48 -8.21 -12.74 -8.38
CA PHE A 48 -8.81 -11.64 -7.62
C PHE A 48 -10.28 -11.52 -7.96
N GLN A 49 -11.10 -11.27 -6.95
CA GLN A 49 -12.51 -10.97 -7.11
C GLN A 49 -12.73 -9.66 -7.90
N PRO A 50 -13.88 -9.49 -8.59
CA PRO A 50 -14.13 -8.30 -9.39
C PRO A 50 -14.02 -6.96 -8.64
N TYR A 51 -14.28 -6.96 -7.34
CA TYR A 51 -14.19 -5.77 -6.47
C TYR A 51 -12.84 -5.59 -5.78
N GLN A 52 -11.91 -6.53 -5.93
CA GLN A 52 -10.56 -6.45 -5.35
C GLN A 52 -9.62 -5.64 -6.26
N LEU A 53 -8.63 -4.98 -5.66
CA LEU A 53 -7.56 -4.29 -6.40
C LEU A 53 -6.44 -5.29 -6.71
N PRO A 54 -6.31 -5.77 -7.96
CA PRO A 54 -5.34 -6.81 -8.27
C PRO A 54 -3.91 -6.28 -8.24
N PHE A 55 -2.98 -7.17 -7.90
CA PHE A 55 -1.55 -6.93 -7.98
C PHE A 55 -0.82 -8.23 -8.32
N ARG A 56 0.40 -8.12 -8.82
CA ARG A 56 1.20 -9.29 -9.19
C ARG A 56 1.66 -10.02 -7.93
N VAL A 57 1.14 -11.23 -7.72
CA VAL A 57 1.58 -12.15 -6.67
C VAL A 57 2.42 -13.26 -7.33
N PRO A 58 3.61 -13.58 -6.80
CA PRO A 58 4.37 -14.75 -7.22
C PRO A 58 3.80 -16.05 -6.62
N SER A 59 4.01 -17.18 -7.26
CA SER A 59 3.39 -18.47 -6.90
C SER A 59 3.85 -19.10 -5.58
N THR A 60 4.85 -18.53 -4.90
CA THR A 60 5.53 -19.15 -3.74
C THR A 60 5.54 -18.27 -2.48
N THR A 61 4.63 -17.31 -2.37
CA THR A 61 4.56 -16.39 -1.21
C THR A 61 3.36 -16.65 -0.31
N VAL A 62 3.63 -16.75 1.00
CA VAL A 62 2.60 -16.87 2.06
C VAL A 62 2.00 -15.51 2.40
N ILE A 63 2.82 -14.46 2.55
CA ILE A 63 2.33 -13.09 2.79
C ILE A 63 2.97 -12.15 1.79
N TYR A 64 2.16 -11.40 1.06
CA TYR A 64 2.66 -10.50 0.02
C TYR A 64 1.89 -9.19 0.00
N GLU A 65 2.60 -8.07 0.14
CA GLU A 65 2.03 -6.73 0.15
C GLU A 65 2.55 -5.87 -1.01
N THR A 66 1.71 -4.96 -1.46
CA THR A 66 2.09 -3.94 -2.43
C THR A 66 2.94 -2.83 -1.82
N GLU A 67 3.58 -2.05 -2.69
CA GLU A 67 4.09 -0.74 -2.27
C GLU A 67 2.92 0.16 -1.82
N PRO A 68 3.17 1.16 -0.97
CA PRO A 68 2.16 2.15 -0.63
C PRO A 68 1.64 2.86 -1.88
N PHE A 69 0.33 3.02 -1.97
CA PHE A 69 -0.35 3.77 -3.02
C PHE A 69 -1.38 4.72 -2.41
N TYR A 70 -1.94 5.59 -3.23
CA TYR A 70 -3.05 6.45 -2.85
C TYR A 70 -4.35 5.95 -3.45
N ALA A 71 -5.41 6.06 -2.67
CA ALA A 71 -6.78 5.85 -3.11
C ALA A 71 -7.63 7.05 -2.71
N VAL A 72 -8.67 7.32 -3.51
CA VAL A 72 -9.75 8.21 -3.10
C VAL A 72 -10.88 7.33 -2.59
N ILE A 73 -11.17 7.41 -1.29
CA ILE A 73 -12.33 6.76 -0.68
C ILE A 73 -13.57 7.48 -1.19
N LEU A 74 -14.45 6.76 -1.86
CA LEU A 74 -15.67 7.29 -2.48
C LEU A 74 -16.87 7.19 -1.54
N LYS A 75 -16.97 6.07 -0.83
CA LYS A 75 -18.05 5.74 0.10
C LYS A 75 -17.49 4.92 1.24
N SER A 76 -17.97 5.17 2.45
CA SER A 76 -17.65 4.38 3.64
C SER A 76 -18.94 4.05 4.37
N MET A 77 -19.01 2.85 4.92
CA MET A 77 -20.13 2.37 5.72
C MET A 77 -19.59 1.95 7.08
N ARG A 78 -20.36 2.23 8.14
CA ARG A 78 -20.01 1.77 9.47
C ARG A 78 -20.44 0.31 9.60
N ASP A 79 -19.50 -0.51 10.02
CA ASP A 79 -19.74 -1.88 10.40
C ASP A 79 -19.52 -1.99 11.91
N ALA A 80 -20.62 -2.04 12.66
CA ALA A 80 -20.57 -2.12 14.13
C ALA A 80 -20.04 -3.48 14.62
N SER A 81 -19.94 -4.47 13.75
CA SER A 81 -19.41 -5.80 14.05
C SER A 81 -17.90 -5.92 13.80
N GLU A 82 -17.24 -4.81 13.42
CA GLU A 82 -15.79 -4.75 13.16
C GLU A 82 -15.32 -5.74 12.08
N GLY A 83 -16.12 -5.93 11.03
CA GLY A 83 -15.80 -6.82 9.91
C GLY A 83 -16.37 -8.23 10.03
N ALA A 84 -17.06 -8.55 11.13
CA ALA A 84 -17.66 -9.88 11.34
C ALA A 84 -18.98 -10.07 10.56
N ASP A 85 -19.69 -8.99 10.22
CA ASP A 85 -20.94 -9.02 9.44
C ASP A 85 -20.66 -8.82 7.95
N CYS A 86 -20.63 -9.94 7.23
CA CYS A 86 -20.47 -9.97 5.78
C CYS A 86 -21.61 -9.31 4.99
N ASN A 87 -22.69 -8.86 5.63
CA ASN A 87 -23.79 -8.17 4.96
C ASN A 87 -23.59 -6.65 4.90
N VAL A 88 -22.63 -6.10 5.65
CA VAL A 88 -22.29 -4.67 5.61
C VAL A 88 -21.23 -4.44 4.52
N PHE A 89 -21.65 -4.19 3.28
CA PHE A 89 -20.72 -3.84 2.20
C PHE A 89 -21.33 -2.86 1.19
N VAL A 90 -20.48 -2.17 0.43
CA VAL A 90 -20.95 -1.31 -0.66
C VAL A 90 -21.45 -2.21 -1.80
N PRO A 91 -22.72 -2.10 -2.24
CA PRO A 91 -23.27 -2.98 -3.27
C PRO A 91 -22.45 -2.96 -4.57
N GLU A 92 -22.37 -4.10 -5.25
CA GLU A 92 -21.61 -4.21 -6.51
C GLU A 92 -22.15 -3.29 -7.61
N THR A 93 -23.46 -3.02 -7.61
CA THR A 93 -24.10 -2.04 -8.50
C THR A 93 -23.53 -0.64 -8.31
N ASP A 94 -23.28 -0.21 -7.07
CA ASP A 94 -22.67 1.10 -6.77
C ASP A 94 -21.21 1.14 -7.26
N ARG A 95 -20.48 0.03 -7.09
CA ARG A 95 -19.10 -0.11 -7.56
C ARG A 95 -19.00 -0.04 -9.08
N LEU A 96 -19.88 -0.73 -9.79
CA LEU A 96 -19.93 -0.70 -11.25
C LEU A 96 -20.33 0.68 -11.78
N ALA A 97 -21.28 1.35 -11.12
CA ALA A 97 -21.66 2.73 -11.44
C ALA A 97 -20.50 3.72 -11.20
N ALA A 98 -19.65 3.49 -10.20
CA ALA A 98 -18.42 4.25 -10.01
C ALA A 98 -17.36 3.89 -11.07
N GLN A 99 -17.21 2.61 -11.40
CA GLN A 99 -16.21 2.13 -12.36
C GLN A 99 -16.42 2.73 -13.76
N SER A 100 -17.67 2.96 -14.17
CA SER A 100 -17.99 3.61 -15.45
C SER A 100 -17.55 5.08 -15.52
N LEU A 101 -17.44 5.76 -14.38
CA LEU A 101 -16.91 7.13 -14.29
C LEU A 101 -15.38 7.17 -14.35
N PHE A 102 -14.73 6.07 -13.98
CA PHE A 102 -13.28 5.96 -13.87
C PHE A 102 -12.76 4.74 -14.64
N PRO A 103 -12.95 4.65 -15.98
CA PRO A 103 -12.74 3.41 -16.73
C PRO A 103 -11.29 2.88 -16.67
N HIS A 104 -10.30 3.75 -16.49
CA HIS A 104 -8.87 3.40 -16.42
C HIS A 104 -8.31 3.36 -14.99
N ASN A 105 -9.17 3.53 -13.98
CA ASN A 105 -8.78 3.48 -12.59
C ASN A 105 -9.69 2.50 -11.87
N LYS A 106 -9.11 1.40 -11.38
CA LYS A 106 -9.84 0.35 -10.70
C LYS A 106 -10.60 0.95 -9.52
N VAL A 107 -11.91 0.76 -9.53
CA VAL A 107 -12.77 0.94 -8.37
C VAL A 107 -12.83 -0.39 -7.65
N PHE A 108 -12.37 -0.36 -6.41
CA PHE A 108 -12.30 -1.52 -5.53
C PHE A 108 -13.09 -1.25 -4.25
N ALA A 109 -13.46 -2.32 -3.56
CA ALA A 109 -14.17 -2.25 -2.30
C ALA A 109 -13.60 -3.25 -1.30
N SER A 110 -13.70 -2.91 -0.02
CA SER A 110 -13.54 -3.91 1.04
C SER A 110 -14.85 -4.69 1.21
N ARG A 111 -14.69 -5.93 1.65
CA ARG A 111 -15.76 -6.78 2.16
C ARG A 111 -15.34 -7.32 3.53
N CYS A 112 -16.14 -8.22 4.09
CA CYS A 112 -15.73 -8.92 5.30
C CYS A 112 -14.38 -9.62 5.11
N PHE A 113 -13.67 -9.76 6.22
CA PHE A 113 -12.36 -10.36 6.24
C PHE A 113 -12.49 -11.87 6.41
N GLU A 114 -12.11 -12.63 5.39
CA GLU A 114 -11.88 -14.07 5.52
C GLU A 114 -10.37 -14.38 5.48
N SER A 115 -9.95 -15.46 6.15
CA SER A 115 -8.56 -15.91 6.06
C SER A 115 -8.27 -16.39 4.63
N GLY A 116 -7.17 -15.92 4.03
CA GLY A 116 -6.90 -16.15 2.60
C GLY A 116 -7.16 -14.93 1.72
N ASP A 117 -7.94 -13.95 2.22
CA ASP A 117 -8.39 -12.83 1.40
C ASP A 117 -7.41 -11.66 1.35
N LEU A 118 -7.67 -10.83 0.34
CA LEU A 118 -7.03 -9.53 0.18
C LEU A 118 -7.47 -8.59 1.31
N TYR A 119 -6.50 -8.00 2.01
CA TYR A 119 -6.72 -6.95 3.00
C TYR A 119 -6.15 -5.60 2.55
N TYR A 120 -6.66 -4.53 3.15
CA TYR A 120 -6.15 -3.17 2.94
C TYR A 120 -5.69 -2.55 4.25
N THR A 121 -4.53 -1.91 4.23
CA THR A 121 -4.00 -1.21 5.39
C THR A 121 -4.52 0.22 5.49
N ASN A 122 -4.38 0.80 6.67
CA ASN A 122 -4.75 2.19 6.96
C ASN A 122 -6.25 2.45 6.78
N VAL A 123 -7.10 1.48 7.07
CA VAL A 123 -8.56 1.60 7.11
C VAL A 123 -9.00 1.32 8.54
N ALA A 124 -10.04 2.00 9.02
CA ALA A 124 -10.58 1.70 10.34
C ALA A 124 -11.27 0.33 10.33
N HIS A 125 -11.10 -0.45 11.39
CA HIS A 125 -11.64 -1.82 11.50
C HIS A 125 -13.17 -1.86 11.50
N ASP A 126 -13.83 -0.79 11.95
CA ASP A 126 -15.29 -0.62 11.95
C ASP A 126 -15.83 -0.05 10.63
N ARG A 127 -15.05 -0.13 9.53
CA ARG A 127 -15.41 0.50 8.25
C ARG A 127 -15.22 -0.41 7.07
N GLN A 128 -16.29 -0.44 6.27
CA GLN A 128 -16.29 -1.00 4.93
C GLN A 128 -16.31 0.16 3.94
N PHE A 129 -15.61 0.03 2.82
CA PHE A 129 -15.42 1.15 1.90
C PHE A 129 -15.41 0.73 0.44
N MET A 130 -15.66 1.72 -0.41
CA MET A 130 -15.39 1.67 -1.84
C MET A 130 -14.46 2.83 -2.18
N ALA A 131 -13.43 2.56 -2.99
CA ALA A 131 -12.41 3.52 -3.36
C ALA A 131 -12.00 3.37 -4.82
N VAL A 132 -11.41 4.41 -5.38
CA VAL A 132 -10.76 4.40 -6.69
C VAL A 132 -9.26 4.54 -6.52
N TYR A 133 -8.48 3.76 -7.27
CA TYR A 133 -7.03 3.89 -7.30
C TYR A 133 -6.60 5.27 -7.82
N ALA A 134 -5.71 5.93 -7.08
CA ALA A 134 -5.37 7.34 -7.27
C ALA A 134 -3.87 7.60 -7.54
N GLY A 135 -3.07 6.56 -7.80
CA GLY A 135 -1.65 6.70 -8.14
C GLY A 135 -0.69 6.39 -7.00
N HIS A 136 0.61 6.49 -7.26
CA HIS A 136 1.68 6.24 -6.29
C HIS A 136 2.14 7.54 -5.62
N THR A 137 1.88 8.68 -6.24
CA THR A 137 2.30 9.99 -5.75
C THR A 137 1.12 10.80 -5.21
N LEU A 138 1.41 11.72 -4.28
CA LEU A 138 0.40 12.64 -3.77
C LEU A 138 -0.17 13.56 -4.87
N ALA A 139 0.63 13.89 -5.89
CA ALA A 139 0.21 14.74 -7.00
C ALA A 139 -0.86 14.06 -7.87
N GLU A 140 -0.61 12.81 -8.28
CA GLU A 140 -1.60 11.97 -8.98
C GLU A 140 -2.87 11.83 -8.15
N ALA A 141 -2.71 11.61 -6.84
CA ALA A 141 -3.82 11.41 -5.94
C ALA A 141 -4.70 12.65 -5.80
N LYS A 142 -4.10 13.84 -5.68
CA LYS A 142 -4.82 15.12 -5.68
C LYS A 142 -5.54 15.36 -7.00
N ALA A 143 -4.92 15.01 -8.13
CA ALA A 143 -5.56 15.11 -9.44
C ALA A 143 -6.77 14.18 -9.55
N MET A 144 -6.65 12.94 -9.06
CA MET A 144 -7.78 12.01 -9.01
C MET A 144 -8.90 12.50 -8.08
N LEU A 145 -8.56 13.01 -6.90
CA LEU A 145 -9.56 13.57 -5.98
C LEU A 145 -10.31 14.74 -6.62
N ALA A 146 -9.62 15.61 -7.37
CA ALA A 146 -10.27 16.68 -8.11
C ALA A 146 -11.23 16.14 -9.17
N LYS A 147 -10.84 15.11 -9.93
CA LYS A 147 -11.73 14.41 -10.88
C LYS A 147 -12.97 13.82 -10.19
N VAL A 148 -12.77 13.15 -9.05
CA VAL A 148 -13.87 12.59 -8.25
C VAL A 148 -14.83 13.68 -7.79
N ARG A 149 -14.31 14.80 -7.25
CA ARG A 149 -15.14 15.92 -6.80
C ARG A 149 -15.91 16.57 -7.95
N ALA A 150 -15.29 16.70 -9.13
CA ALA A 150 -15.93 17.25 -10.32
C ALA A 150 -17.14 16.41 -10.79
N THR A 151 -17.25 15.13 -10.40
CA THR A 151 -18.46 14.34 -10.68
C THR A 151 -19.69 14.79 -9.89
N GLY A 152 -19.51 15.48 -8.76
CA GLY A 152 -20.58 15.85 -7.83
C GLY A 152 -21.24 14.67 -7.08
N LYS A 153 -20.88 13.41 -7.39
CA LYS A 153 -21.54 12.21 -6.85
C LYS A 153 -21.03 11.78 -5.47
N TYR A 154 -19.81 12.18 -5.10
CA TYR A 154 -19.12 11.69 -3.90
C TYR A 154 -18.69 12.86 -3.00
N PRO A 155 -19.63 13.52 -2.30
CA PRO A 155 -19.33 14.70 -1.48
C PRO A 155 -18.39 14.41 -0.29
N GLY A 156 -18.38 13.17 0.22
CA GLY A 156 -17.50 12.71 1.30
C GLY A 156 -16.13 12.19 0.82
N ALA A 157 -15.79 12.35 -0.46
CA ALA A 157 -14.58 11.77 -1.03
C ALA A 157 -13.32 12.33 -0.38
N ASN A 158 -12.44 11.44 0.07
CA ASN A 158 -11.21 11.79 0.77
C ASN A 158 -10.03 10.90 0.34
N LEU A 159 -8.81 11.41 0.55
CA LEU A 159 -7.58 10.73 0.17
C LEU A 159 -7.05 9.84 1.29
N ARG A 160 -6.59 8.65 0.91
CA ARG A 160 -5.92 7.72 1.82
C ARG A 160 -4.68 7.13 1.17
N ARG A 161 -3.61 6.98 1.96
CA ARG A 161 -2.43 6.21 1.57
C ARG A 161 -2.56 4.80 2.14
N MET A 162 -2.50 3.79 1.30
CA MET A 162 -2.87 2.41 1.62
C MET A 162 -1.84 1.42 1.06
N ARG A 163 -1.92 0.17 1.52
CA ARG A 163 -1.30 -1.01 0.90
C ARG A 163 -2.39 -2.06 0.71
N ALA A 164 -2.26 -2.87 -0.31
CA ALA A 164 -3.04 -4.09 -0.47
C ALA A 164 -2.12 -5.26 -0.10
N GLY A 165 -2.65 -6.21 0.63
CA GLY A 165 -1.93 -7.41 1.01
C GLY A 165 -2.79 -8.64 0.77
N LEU A 166 -2.13 -9.76 0.56
CA LEU A 166 -2.76 -11.07 0.49
C LEU A 166 -2.06 -11.97 1.49
N ASN A 167 -2.84 -12.64 2.31
CA ASN A 167 -2.37 -13.65 3.26
C ASN A 167 -2.69 -15.02 2.68
N GLY A 168 -1.79 -15.53 1.83
CA GLY A 168 -1.87 -16.87 1.28
C GLY A 168 -1.77 -17.92 2.38
N THR A 169 -2.52 -19.00 2.21
CA THR A 169 -2.52 -20.17 3.09
C THR A 169 -1.42 -21.17 2.75
#